data_AF-A0A452Y3M7-F1
#
_entry.id   AF-A0A452Y3M7-F1
#
_cell.length_a   1.000
_cell.length_b   1.000
_cell.length_c   1.000
_cell.angle_alpha   90.00
_cell.angle_beta   90.00
_cell.angle_gamma   90.00
#
_symmetry.space_group_name_H-M   'P 1'
#
loop_
_entity.id
_entity.type
_entity.pdbx_description
1 polymer ?
#
loop_
_entity_poly.entity_id
_entity_poly.type
_entity_poly.pdbx_seq_one_letter_code
_entity_poly.pdbx_strand_id
1 'polypeptide(L)'
;VLMPIPKPTGFTGADPYKITFQIGHEKFHVPWLYVINRKSSEVPLIDFHLVSPLLTVIYVIPGEYFLSAYNYLPLIIQKYTGNDLLGVTAKVVDMPHHFVELHPDIKKNFWDPQNWPKYVLVSYTWEEQSEIDVTAGFYVLFGSGLVLSFILAIYVLQSSQDKLTRFVREAVSDSSLPEGGVAKVE
;
A
#
# COMPACT_ATOMS: atom_id res chain seq x y z
N VAL A 1 14.87 6.80 -17.62
CA VAL A 1 15.93 5.86 -18.06
C VAL A 1 15.73 5.53 -19.53
N LEU A 2 16.81 5.35 -20.30
CA LEU A 2 16.74 4.90 -21.70
C LEU A 2 16.89 3.38 -21.75
N MET A 3 15.92 2.69 -22.33
CA MET A 3 15.93 1.25 -22.48
C MET A 3 16.14 0.87 -23.94
N PRO A 4 17.13 0.02 -24.27
CA PRO A 4 17.36 -0.41 -25.65
C PRO A 4 16.22 -1.33 -26.12
N ILE A 5 15.70 -1.09 -27.32
CA ILE A 5 14.71 -1.96 -27.96
C ILE A 5 15.29 -2.62 -29.23
N PRO A 6 15.28 -3.96 -29.31
CA PRO A 6 15.81 -4.67 -30.47
C PRO A 6 14.89 -4.50 -31.67
N LYS A 7 15.49 -4.25 -32.84
CA LYS A 7 14.75 -4.19 -34.11
C LYS A 7 14.26 -5.61 -34.47
N PRO A 8 12.96 -5.84 -34.67
CA PRO A 8 12.47 -7.15 -35.04
C PRO A 8 12.86 -7.50 -36.48
N THR A 9 13.09 -8.80 -36.72
CA THR A 9 13.35 -9.33 -38.06
C THR A 9 12.09 -9.22 -38.90
N GLY A 10 12.14 -8.44 -39.98
CA GLY A 10 11.00 -8.23 -40.88
C GLY A 10 10.10 -7.03 -40.54
N PHE A 11 10.55 -6.09 -39.70
CA PHE A 11 9.81 -4.85 -39.47
C PHE A 11 9.62 -4.06 -40.78
N THR A 12 8.39 -4.02 -41.29
CA THR A 12 8.04 -3.31 -42.53
C THR A 12 7.66 -1.85 -42.29
N GLY A 13 7.79 -1.36 -41.06
CA GLY A 13 7.36 -0.03 -40.65
C GLY A 13 5.85 0.06 -40.42
N ALA A 14 5.03 -0.69 -41.16
CA ALA A 14 3.57 -0.66 -41.06
C ALA A 14 3.01 -1.37 -39.82
N ASP A 15 3.79 -2.27 -39.22
CA ASP A 15 3.32 -3.13 -38.15
C ASP A 15 3.43 -2.46 -36.76
N PRO A 16 2.44 -2.63 -35.87
CA PRO A 16 2.54 -2.17 -34.49
C PRO A 16 3.62 -2.97 -33.74
N TYR A 17 4.41 -2.27 -32.92
CA TYR A 17 5.42 -2.90 -32.08
C TYR A 17 4.92 -3.03 -30.65
N LYS A 18 4.96 -4.26 -30.13
CA LYS A 18 4.59 -4.59 -28.76
C LYS A 18 5.79 -5.16 -28.01
N ILE A 19 5.89 -4.85 -26.74
CA ILE A 19 6.86 -5.46 -25.84
C ILE A 19 6.18 -5.95 -24.56
N THR A 20 6.76 -6.98 -23.97
CA THR A 20 6.39 -7.50 -22.66
C THR A 20 7.62 -7.43 -21.76
N PHE A 21 7.39 -7.33 -20.46
CA PHE A 21 8.44 -7.25 -19.46
C PHE A 21 8.27 -8.34 -18.42
N GLN A 22 9.38 -8.97 -18.08
CA GLN A 22 9.48 -9.88 -16.95
C GLN A 22 10.37 -9.23 -15.89
N ILE A 23 9.82 -8.99 -14.70
CA ILE A 23 10.50 -8.34 -13.58
C ILE A 23 10.58 -9.31 -12.41
N GLY A 24 11.72 -9.28 -11.69
CA GLY A 24 11.91 -10.03 -10.45
C GLY A 24 11.99 -11.54 -10.64
N HIS A 25 12.98 -12.01 -11.41
CA HIS A 25 13.21 -13.44 -11.68
C HIS A 25 11.92 -14.15 -12.15
N GLU A 26 11.22 -13.53 -13.10
CA GLU A 26 9.98 -14.05 -13.70
C GLU A 26 8.74 -14.08 -12.80
N LYS A 27 8.83 -13.56 -11.57
CA LYS A 27 7.69 -13.49 -10.64
C LYS A 27 6.58 -12.57 -11.15
N PHE A 28 6.94 -11.48 -11.85
CA PHE A 28 5.98 -10.50 -12.37
C PHE A 28 6.02 -10.43 -13.89
N HIS A 29 4.90 -10.80 -14.52
CA HIS A 29 4.71 -10.71 -15.96
C HIS A 29 3.81 -9.52 -16.30
N VAL A 30 4.37 -8.52 -16.98
CA VAL A 30 3.63 -7.36 -17.46
C VAL A 30 2.92 -7.74 -18.76
N PRO A 31 1.63 -7.42 -18.95
CA PRO A 31 0.93 -7.69 -20.20
C PRO A 31 1.55 -6.91 -21.37
N TRP A 32 1.26 -7.35 -22.61
CA TRP A 32 1.77 -6.72 -23.82
C TRP A 32 1.44 -5.22 -23.89
N LEU A 33 2.48 -4.39 -23.99
CA LEU A 33 2.39 -2.94 -24.13
C LEU A 33 2.64 -2.54 -25.58
N TYR A 34 1.76 -1.70 -26.13
CA TYR A 34 1.94 -1.13 -27.47
C TYR A 34 2.86 0.08 -27.40
N VAL A 35 4.09 -0.08 -27.88
CA VAL A 35 5.08 1.02 -27.89
C VAL A 35 4.96 1.79 -29.20
N ILE A 36 5.03 1.11 -30.34
CA ILE A 36 4.89 1.80 -31.63
C ILE A 36 3.49 1.52 -32.16
N ASN A 37 2.66 2.57 -32.19
CA ASN A 37 1.34 2.55 -32.78
C ASN A 37 1.15 3.78 -33.68
N ARG A 38 1.08 3.57 -35.00
CA ARG A 38 0.91 4.66 -35.99
C ARG A 38 -0.43 5.42 -35.87
N LYS A 39 -1.36 4.98 -35.02
CA LYS A 39 -2.60 5.73 -34.72
C LYS A 39 -2.37 6.90 -33.76
N SER A 40 -1.29 6.89 -32.98
CA SER A 40 -0.89 8.01 -32.11
C SER A 40 0.31 8.72 -32.70
N SER A 41 0.32 10.06 -32.63
CA SER A 41 1.46 10.90 -33.03
C SER A 41 2.40 11.24 -31.87
N GLU A 42 2.08 10.77 -30.66
CA GLU A 42 2.78 11.11 -29.43
C GLU A 42 3.87 10.09 -29.13
N VAL A 43 5.00 10.58 -28.63
CA VAL A 43 6.13 9.69 -28.30
C VAL A 43 5.74 8.90 -27.05
N PRO A 44 5.78 7.55 -27.10
CA PRO A 44 5.42 6.71 -25.97
C PRO A 44 6.49 6.81 -24.88
N LEU A 45 6.03 7.02 -23.65
CA LEU A 45 6.79 6.86 -22.42
C LEU A 45 6.25 5.63 -21.69
N ILE A 46 7.12 4.69 -21.34
CA ILE A 46 6.71 3.54 -20.54
C ILE A 46 6.84 3.92 -19.07
N ASP A 47 5.73 3.93 -18.35
CA ASP A 47 5.70 4.24 -16.92
C ASP A 47 5.50 2.95 -16.12
N PHE A 48 6.48 2.62 -15.29
CA PHE A 48 6.43 1.49 -14.37
C PHE A 48 6.06 1.98 -12.98
N HIS A 49 4.97 1.44 -12.46
CA HIS A 49 4.58 1.52 -11.07
C HIS A 49 5.11 0.29 -10.34
N LEU A 50 6.04 0.51 -9.42
CA LEU A 50 6.67 -0.51 -8.61
C LEU A 50 6.20 -0.35 -7.17
N VAL A 51 5.63 -1.41 -6.60
CA VAL A 51 5.17 -1.42 -5.22
C VAL A 51 6.13 -2.24 -4.38
N SER A 52 6.71 -1.61 -3.35
CA SER A 52 7.65 -2.24 -2.42
C SER A 52 7.18 -2.15 -0.96
N PRO A 53 7.47 -3.15 -0.11
CA PRO A 53 7.21 -3.06 1.31
C PRO A 53 8.19 -2.09 1.98
N LEU A 54 7.67 -1.24 2.85
CA LEU A 54 8.45 -0.24 3.60
C LEU A 54 9.53 -0.88 4.51
N LEU A 55 9.33 -2.14 4.91
CA LEU A 55 10.19 -2.87 5.83
C LEU A 55 11.57 -3.21 5.24
N THR A 56 11.66 -3.43 3.93
CA THR A 56 12.90 -3.79 3.22
C THR A 56 13.89 -2.62 3.22
N VAL A 57 13.40 -1.38 3.21
CA VAL A 57 14.23 -0.17 3.17
C VAL A 57 14.96 0.05 4.50
N ILE A 58 14.30 -0.23 5.63
CA ILE A 58 14.85 0.00 6.97
C ILE A 58 15.90 -1.06 7.33
N TYR A 59 15.69 -2.33 6.93
CA TYR A 59 16.62 -3.43 7.26
C TYR A 59 17.97 -3.37 6.52
N VAL A 60 18.02 -2.72 5.35
CA VAL A 60 19.23 -2.70 4.50
C VAL A 60 20.21 -1.59 4.90
N ILE A 61 19.77 -0.56 5.63
CA ILE A 61 20.60 0.59 5.98
C ILE A 61 20.99 0.49 7.46
N PRO A 62 22.28 0.22 7.79
CA PRO A 62 22.77 0.32 9.16
C PRO A 62 22.48 1.73 9.70
N GLY A 63 21.98 1.84 10.93
CA GLY A 63 21.41 3.08 11.48
C GLY A 63 22.30 4.33 11.40
N GLU A 64 23.60 4.16 11.24
CA GLU A 64 24.59 5.25 11.08
C GLU A 64 24.55 5.91 9.69
N TYR A 65 23.93 5.29 8.68
CA TYR A 65 23.91 5.79 7.29
C TYR A 65 22.53 6.26 6.82
N PHE A 66 21.51 6.25 7.70
CA PHE A 66 20.11 6.54 7.35
C PHE A 66 19.92 7.90 6.65
N LEU A 67 20.58 8.95 7.13
CA LEU A 67 20.46 10.30 6.56
C LEU A 67 21.25 10.48 5.25
N SER A 68 22.37 9.77 5.08
CA SER A 68 23.20 9.83 3.86
C SER A 68 22.60 9.01 2.72
N ALA A 69 21.95 7.90 3.07
CA ALA A 69 21.32 7.00 2.12
C ALA A 69 20.05 7.57 1.49
N TYR A 70 19.44 8.63 2.03
CA TYR A 70 18.16 9.15 1.53
C TYR A 70 18.22 9.61 0.07
N ASN A 71 19.33 10.21 -0.35
CA ASN A 71 19.55 10.63 -1.75
C ASN A 71 19.86 9.46 -2.69
N TYR A 72 20.22 8.30 -2.13
CA TYR A 72 20.55 7.08 -2.87
C TYR A 72 19.50 5.98 -2.71
N LEU A 73 18.46 6.21 -1.90
CA LEU A 73 17.30 5.35 -1.70
C LEU A 73 16.77 4.78 -3.03
N PRO A 74 16.49 5.59 -4.07
CA PRO A 74 15.95 5.05 -5.33
C PRO A 74 16.92 4.08 -6.02
N LEU A 75 18.23 4.28 -5.90
CA LEU A 75 19.25 3.40 -6.49
C LEU A 75 19.44 2.11 -5.68
N ILE A 76 19.37 2.20 -4.35
CA ILE A 76 19.50 1.06 -3.44
C ILE A 76 18.26 0.17 -3.54
N ILE A 77 17.06 0.75 -3.56
CA ILE A 77 15.79 0.04 -3.74
C ILE A 77 15.80 -0.75 -5.06
N GLN A 78 16.27 -0.14 -6.16
CA GLN A 78 16.35 -0.80 -7.46
C GLN A 78 17.23 -2.06 -7.45
N LYS A 79 18.33 -2.05 -6.69
CA LYS A 79 19.31 -3.16 -6.67
C LYS A 79 18.89 -4.29 -5.73
N TYR A 80 18.20 -4.00 -4.64
CA TYR A 80 17.91 -4.98 -3.58
C TYR A 80 16.46 -5.48 -3.58
N THR A 81 15.51 -4.71 -4.12
CA THR A 81 14.08 -5.04 -4.00
C THR A 81 13.56 -5.90 -5.15
N GLY A 82 14.40 -6.31 -6.12
CA GLY A 82 13.96 -7.12 -7.26
C GLY A 82 13.26 -8.44 -6.88
N ASN A 83 13.53 -8.99 -5.70
CA ASN A 83 12.88 -10.21 -5.19
C ASN A 83 11.64 -9.93 -4.31
N ASP A 84 11.57 -8.72 -3.75
CA ASP A 84 10.65 -8.35 -2.67
C ASP A 84 9.60 -7.32 -3.12
N LEU A 85 9.42 -7.15 -4.44
CA LEU A 85 8.31 -6.36 -4.97
C LEU A 85 6.99 -7.04 -4.58
N LEU A 86 6.03 -6.22 -4.17
CA LEU A 86 4.65 -6.64 -3.91
C LEU A 86 3.83 -6.61 -5.20
N GLY A 87 4.15 -5.70 -6.12
CA GLY A 87 3.47 -5.57 -7.40
C GLY A 87 4.23 -4.75 -8.41
N VAL A 88 4.02 -5.08 -9.69
CA VAL A 88 4.55 -4.31 -10.82
C VAL A 88 3.42 -4.08 -11.80
N THR A 89 3.13 -2.82 -12.09
CA THR A 89 2.22 -2.41 -13.16
C THR A 89 2.98 -1.53 -14.13
N ALA A 90 2.78 -1.72 -15.42
CA ALA A 90 3.35 -0.82 -16.41
C ALA A 90 2.27 -0.36 -17.38
N LYS A 91 2.37 0.89 -17.80
CA LYS A 91 1.45 1.52 -18.75
C LYS A 91 2.25 2.36 -19.74
N VAL A 92 1.72 2.47 -20.96
CA VAL A 92 2.27 3.41 -21.94
C VAL A 92 1.51 4.71 -21.77
N VAL A 93 2.26 5.77 -21.46
CA VAL A 93 1.77 7.13 -21.27
C VAL A 93 2.37 7.99 -22.36
N ASP A 94 1.66 9.04 -22.74
CA ASP A 94 2.23 10.03 -23.64
C ASP A 94 3.34 10.83 -22.95
N MET A 95 4.40 11.14 -23.69
CA MET A 95 5.53 11.87 -23.14
C MET A 95 5.12 13.30 -22.76
N PRO A 96 5.46 13.77 -21.54
CA PRO A 96 5.12 15.13 -21.10
C PRO A 96 5.59 16.19 -22.09
N HIS A 97 4.70 17.11 -22.49
CA HIS A 97 4.94 18.08 -23.56
C HIS A 97 6.21 18.93 -23.33
N HIS A 98 6.46 19.35 -22.09
CA HIS A 98 7.67 20.10 -21.73
C HIS A 98 8.97 19.38 -22.12
N PHE A 99 9.02 18.04 -22.03
CA PHE A 99 10.21 17.28 -22.40
C PHE A 99 10.37 17.15 -23.92
N VAL A 100 9.25 17.06 -24.65
CA VAL A 100 9.21 17.02 -26.12
C VAL A 100 9.65 18.36 -26.71
N GLU A 101 9.25 19.47 -26.08
CA GLU A 101 9.64 20.83 -26.49
C GLU A 101 11.14 21.07 -26.33
N LEU A 102 11.75 20.54 -25.26
CA LEU A 102 13.19 20.63 -25.02
C LEU A 102 14.01 19.78 -26.00
N HIS A 103 13.45 18.67 -26.49
CA HIS A 103 14.14 17.70 -27.35
C HIS A 103 13.30 17.34 -28.60
N PRO A 104 13.16 18.28 -29.56
CA PRO A 104 12.35 18.06 -30.76
C PRO A 104 12.93 16.99 -31.70
N ASP A 105 14.23 16.70 -31.57
CA ASP A 105 14.96 15.65 -32.28
C ASP A 105 14.46 14.25 -31.94
N ILE A 106 14.05 14.00 -30.68
CA ILE A 106 13.54 12.70 -30.24
C ILE A 106 12.27 12.35 -31.01
N LYS A 107 11.32 13.29 -31.10
CA LYS A 107 10.07 13.09 -31.84
C LYS A 107 10.33 12.82 -33.32
N LYS A 108 11.24 13.56 -33.94
CA LYS A 108 11.60 13.40 -35.35
C LYS A 108 12.27 12.05 -35.63
N ASN A 109 13.23 11.65 -34.79
CA ASN A 109 13.98 10.41 -34.94
C ASN A 109 13.13 9.17 -34.62
N PHE A 110 12.18 9.28 -33.67
CA PHE A 110 11.33 8.17 -33.27
C PHE A 110 10.31 7.80 -34.35
N TRP A 111 9.78 8.81 -35.06
CA TRP A 111 8.79 8.62 -36.12
C TRP A 111 9.38 8.51 -37.53
N ASP A 112 10.70 8.55 -37.67
CA ASP A 112 11.38 8.39 -38.96
C ASP A 112 11.19 6.95 -39.49
N PRO A 113 10.52 6.74 -40.63
CA PRO A 113 10.32 5.40 -41.18
C PRO A 113 11.62 4.70 -41.59
N GLN A 114 12.69 5.46 -41.88
CA GLN A 114 13.96 4.90 -42.30
C GLN A 114 14.85 4.48 -41.12
N ASN A 115 14.62 5.04 -39.94
CA ASN A 115 15.45 4.80 -38.77
C ASN A 115 14.68 4.06 -37.67
N TRP A 116 15.34 3.06 -37.07
CA TRP A 116 14.75 2.36 -35.94
C TRP A 116 15.06 3.13 -34.65
N PRO A 117 14.05 3.48 -33.83
CA PRO A 117 14.31 4.05 -32.51
C PRO A 117 15.01 3.00 -31.65
N LYS A 118 16.32 3.17 -31.41
CA LYS A 118 17.11 2.22 -30.62
C LYS A 118 16.74 2.21 -29.14
N TYR A 119 16.20 3.31 -28.63
CA TYR A 119 15.92 3.51 -27.22
C TYR A 119 14.51 4.03 -27.01
N VAL A 120 13.88 3.56 -25.93
CA VAL A 120 12.60 4.06 -25.44
C VAL A 120 12.81 4.64 -24.05
N LEU A 121 12.12 5.75 -23.77
CA LEU A 121 12.12 6.35 -22.45
C LEU A 121 11.24 5.55 -21.51
N VAL A 122 11.80 5.26 -20.34
CA VAL A 122 11.15 4.52 -19.28
C VAL A 122 11.21 5.35 -18.00
N SER A 123 10.05 5.59 -17.41
CA SER A 123 9.85 6.19 -16.10
C SER A 123 9.61 5.09 -15.06
N TYR A 124 10.17 5.29 -13.87
CA TYR A 124 9.96 4.40 -12.73
C TYR A 124 9.38 5.22 -11.59
N THR A 125 8.19 4.85 -11.17
CA THR A 125 7.47 5.45 -10.06
C THR A 125 7.36 4.40 -8.96
N TRP A 126 7.85 4.73 -7.77
CA TRP A 126 7.84 3.84 -6.62
C TRP A 126 6.71 4.23 -5.67
N GLU A 127 5.89 3.26 -5.29
CA GLU A 127 4.88 3.41 -4.25
C GLU A 127 5.21 2.49 -3.08
N GLU A 128 5.34 3.09 -1.89
CA GLU A 128 5.57 2.35 -0.66
C GLU A 128 4.24 1.87 -0.11
N GLN A 129 4.05 0.55 -0.02
CA GLN A 129 2.94 -0.02 0.75
C GLN A 129 3.47 -0.49 2.11
N SER A 130 2.88 0.04 3.17
CA SER A 130 3.11 -0.45 4.51
C SER A 130 2.16 -1.62 4.76
N GLU A 131 2.70 -2.81 4.96
CA GLU A 131 1.93 -4.02 5.29
C GLU A 131 1.41 -4.03 6.75
N ILE A 132 1.30 -2.85 7.38
CA ILE A 132 0.72 -2.75 8.70
C ILE A 132 -0.80 -2.76 8.52
N ASP A 133 -1.40 -3.93 8.67
CA ASP A 133 -2.85 -4.09 8.74
C ASP A 133 -3.36 -3.45 10.05
N VAL A 134 -3.52 -2.13 10.01
CA VAL A 134 -4.03 -1.33 11.11
C VAL A 134 -5.43 -1.82 11.52
N THR A 135 -6.20 -2.35 10.57
CA THR A 135 -7.56 -2.83 10.79
C THR A 135 -7.55 -4.12 11.61
N ALA A 136 -6.71 -5.10 11.27
CA ALA A 136 -6.50 -6.29 12.09
C ALA A 136 -5.96 -5.93 13.48
N GLY A 137 -5.01 -4.99 13.57
CA GLY A 137 -4.50 -4.48 14.84
C GLY A 137 -5.60 -3.89 15.71
N PHE A 138 -6.51 -3.09 15.14
CA PHE A 138 -7.66 -2.56 15.85
C PHE A 138 -8.61 -3.65 16.32
N TYR A 139 -8.92 -4.66 15.50
CA TYR A 139 -9.80 -5.75 15.93
C TYR A 139 -9.25 -6.54 17.12
N VAL A 140 -7.93 -6.77 17.16
CA VAL A 140 -7.29 -7.46 18.29
C VAL A 140 -7.30 -6.59 19.55
N LEU A 141 -7.00 -5.30 19.43
CA LEU A 141 -6.98 -4.36 20.56
C LEU A 141 -8.40 -4.17 21.15
N PHE A 142 -9.39 -3.89 20.29
CA PHE A 142 -10.76 -3.70 20.73
C PHE A 142 -11.40 -5.01 21.20
N GLY A 143 -11.11 -6.13 20.54
CA GLY A 143 -11.60 -7.45 20.93
C GLY A 143 -11.10 -7.86 22.30
N SER A 144 -9.79 -7.71 22.56
CA SER A 144 -9.21 -8.03 23.88
C SER A 144 -9.73 -7.08 24.97
N GLY A 145 -9.88 -5.79 24.69
CA GLY A 145 -10.46 -4.82 25.61
C GLY A 145 -11.92 -5.14 25.99
N LEU A 146 -12.75 -5.53 25.02
CA LEU A 146 -14.14 -5.93 25.27
C LEU A 146 -14.23 -7.19 26.14
N VAL A 147 -13.42 -8.21 25.85
CA VAL A 147 -13.39 -9.44 26.65
C VAL A 147 -12.96 -9.16 28.08
N LEU A 148 -11.90 -8.36 28.27
CA LEU A 148 -11.40 -8.00 29.59
C LEU A 148 -12.44 -7.20 30.39
N SER A 149 -13.15 -6.28 29.72
CA SER A 149 -14.25 -5.52 30.31
C SER A 149 -15.40 -6.44 30.76
N PHE A 150 -15.78 -7.42 29.94
CA PHE A 150 -16.83 -8.38 30.28
C PHE A 150 -16.45 -9.26 31.48
N ILE A 151 -15.21 -9.74 31.53
CA ILE A 151 -14.68 -10.53 32.66
C ILE A 151 -14.70 -9.70 33.94
N LEU A 152 -14.24 -8.44 33.89
CA LEU A 152 -14.25 -7.53 35.03
C LEU A 152 -15.68 -7.23 35.50
N ALA A 153 -16.63 -7.03 34.58
CA ALA A 153 -18.03 -6.80 34.91
C ALA A 153 -18.63 -8.00 35.65
N ILE A 154 -18.37 -9.23 35.19
CA ILE A 154 -18.81 -10.45 35.87
C ILE A 154 -18.15 -10.56 37.25
N TYR A 155 -16.85 -10.27 37.35
CA TYR A 155 -16.11 -10.34 38.60
C TYR A 155 -16.64 -9.35 39.65
N VAL A 156 -16.90 -8.10 39.24
CA VAL A 156 -17.51 -7.07 40.09
C VAL A 156 -18.92 -7.48 40.50
N LEU A 157 -19.71 -8.02 39.56
CA LEU A 157 -21.07 -8.47 39.84
C LEU A 157 -21.07 -9.59 40.88
N GLN A 158 -20.24 -10.61 40.72
CA GLN A 158 -20.06 -11.68 41.70
C GLN A 158 -19.62 -11.14 43.07
N SER A 159 -18.62 -10.26 43.09
CA SER A 159 -18.14 -9.63 44.33
C SER A 159 -19.22 -8.80 45.03
N SER A 160 -20.17 -8.24 44.27
CA SER A 160 -21.25 -7.42 44.81
C SER A 160 -22.45 -8.22 45.33
N GLN A 161 -22.59 -9.50 45.00
CA GLN A 161 -23.76 -10.31 45.40
C GLN A 161 -23.94 -10.38 46.91
N ASP A 162 -22.84 -10.51 47.67
CA ASP A 162 -22.90 -10.53 49.14
C ASP A 162 -23.39 -9.19 49.71
N LYS A 163 -23.06 -8.09 49.05
CA LYS A 163 -23.49 -6.74 49.44
C LYS A 163 -24.96 -6.53 49.05
N LEU A 164 -25.35 -6.88 47.83
CA LEU A 164 -26.72 -6.77 47.34
C LEU A 164 -27.69 -7.64 48.14
N THR A 165 -27.29 -8.85 48.52
CA THR A 165 -28.13 -9.74 49.34
C THR A 165 -28.38 -9.15 50.72
N ARG A 166 -27.38 -8.49 51.32
CA ARG A 166 -27.55 -7.76 52.59
C ARG A 166 -28.47 -6.56 52.42
N PHE A 167 -28.29 -5.75 51.37
CA PHE A 167 -29.16 -4.62 51.07
C PHE A 167 -30.61 -5.02 50.80
N VAL A 168 -30.86 -6.10 50.05
CA VAL A 168 -32.22 -6.60 49.81
C VAL A 168 -32.85 -7.09 51.11
N ARG A 169 -32.09 -7.80 51.95
CA ARG A 169 -32.59 -8.27 53.25
C ARG A 169 -32.92 -7.11 54.20
N GLU A 170 -32.08 -6.08 54.26
CA GLU A 170 -32.29 -4.87 55.07
C GLU A 170 -33.49 -4.05 54.56
N ALA A 171 -33.59 -3.84 53.24
CA ALA A 171 -34.73 -3.13 52.65
C ALA A 171 -36.07 -3.87 52.85
N VAL A 172 -36.07 -5.20 52.75
CA VAL A 172 -37.25 -6.03 53.02
C VAL A 172 -37.60 -6.01 54.51
N SER A 173 -36.60 -6.05 55.39
CA SER A 173 -36.76 -5.88 56.84
C SER A 173 -37.43 -4.54 57.18
N ASP A 174 -36.94 -3.44 56.60
CA ASP A 174 -37.50 -2.10 56.84
C ASP A 174 -38.92 -1.95 56.29
N SER A 175 -39.25 -2.62 55.18
CA SER A 175 -40.62 -2.66 54.63
C SER A 175 -41.62 -3.47 55.46
N SER A 176 -41.13 -4.29 56.40
CA SER A 176 -41.94 -5.16 57.25
C SER A 176 -42.23 -4.60 58.64
N LEU A 177 -41.79 -3.37 58.94
CA LEU A 177 -42.25 -2.66 60.14
C LEU A 177 -43.74 -2.29 59.99
N PRO A 178 -44.60 -2.66 60.96
CA PRO A 178 -46.01 -2.32 60.87
C PRO A 178 -46.21 -0.82 61.07
N GLU A 179 -46.81 -0.21 60.06
CA GLU A 179 -47.49 1.09 60.13
C GLU A 179 -48.66 0.97 61.12
N GLY A 180 -48.38 1.03 62.42
CA GLY A 180 -49.40 0.73 63.43
C GLY A 180 -48.90 0.64 64.86
N GLY A 181 -48.45 1.77 65.41
CA GLY A 181 -48.08 1.91 66.82
C GLY A 181 -48.51 3.26 67.37
N VAL A 182 -49.80 3.36 67.71
CA VAL A 182 -50.50 4.51 68.29
C VAL A 182 -49.64 5.28 69.30
N ALA A 183 -49.47 6.59 69.05
CA ALA A 183 -49.04 7.55 70.05
C ALA A 183 -50.02 7.54 71.22
N LYS A 184 -49.56 7.16 72.41
CA LYS A 184 -50.32 7.32 73.65
C LYS A 184 -49.70 8.44 74.48
N VAL A 185 -50.52 9.49 74.63
CA VAL A 185 -50.40 10.62 75.54
C VAL A 185 -50.42 10.13 76.99
N GLU A 186 -49.44 10.58 77.78
CA GLU A 186 -49.58 10.96 79.20
C GLU A 186 -48.40 11.84 79.62
#